data_AF-A0A4Q5QEW0-F1
#
_entry.id   AF-A0A4Q5QEW0-F1
#
_cell.length_a   1.000
_cell.length_b   1.000
_cell.length_c   1.000
_cell.angle_alpha   90.00
_cell.angle_beta   90.00
_cell.angle_gamma   90.00
#
_symmetry.space_group_name_H-M   'P 1'
#
loop_
_entity.id
_entity.type
_entity.pdbx_description
1 polymer ?
#
loop_
_entity_poly.entity_id
_entity_poly.type
_entity_poly.pdbx_seq_one_letter_code
_entity_poly.pdbx_strand_id
1 'polypeptide(L)' 'PGTGTPEIGGLTPGFALEVLESLRGLNVIGMDLVEVNPSYDPAGITALAGATMLWTMAGVMST' A
#
# COMPACT_ATOMS: atom_id res chain seq x y z
N PRO A 1 4.32 7.79 -11.14
CA PRO A 1 4.11 7.44 -9.72
C PRO A 1 3.50 8.65 -9.03
N GLY A 2 2.39 8.46 -8.30
CA GLY A 2 1.58 9.56 -7.78
C GLY A 2 1.63 9.70 -6.28
N THR A 3 2.60 10.46 -5.78
CA THR A 3 2.70 10.91 -4.37
C THR A 3 3.24 12.34 -4.34
N GLY A 4 2.94 13.10 -3.26
CA GLY A 4 3.38 14.49 -3.13
C GLY A 4 4.90 14.65 -3.01
N THR A 5 5.59 13.64 -2.48
CA THR A 5 7.04 13.69 -2.20
C THR A 5 7.73 12.39 -2.64
N PRO A 6 8.02 12.23 -3.94
CA PRO A 6 8.64 11.01 -4.45
C PRO A 6 10.12 10.94 -4.08
N GLU A 7 10.57 9.78 -3.58
CA GLU A 7 11.96 9.50 -3.23
C GLU A 7 12.49 8.30 -4.02
N ILE A 8 13.78 8.32 -4.38
CA ILE A 8 14.45 7.23 -5.11
C ILE A 8 14.83 6.07 -4.16
N GLY A 9 15.03 4.87 -4.72
CA GLY A 9 15.47 3.70 -3.94
C GLY A 9 14.40 3.08 -3.05
N GLY A 10 13.12 3.35 -3.33
CA GLY A 10 11.99 2.81 -2.57
C GLY A 10 11.77 1.30 -2.73
N LEU A 11 10.80 0.78 -1.98
CA LEU A 11 10.39 -0.63 -2.01
C LEU A 11 9.73 -0.99 -3.35
N THR A 12 9.89 -2.24 -3.77
CA THR A 12 9.06 -2.80 -4.85
C THR A 12 7.66 -3.11 -4.32
N PRO A 13 6.60 -3.06 -5.14
CA PRO A 13 5.25 -3.39 -4.70
C PRO A 13 5.12 -4.82 -4.12
N GLY A 14 5.85 -5.79 -4.70
CA GLY A 14 5.87 -7.17 -4.19
C GLY A 14 6.43 -7.27 -2.77
N PHE A 15 7.56 -6.62 -2.52
CA PHE A 15 8.16 -6.62 -1.19
C PHE A 15 7.27 -5.91 -0.15
N ALA A 16 6.60 -4.82 -0.54
CA ALA A 16 5.64 -4.15 0.33
C ALA A 16 4.45 -5.05 0.72
N LEU A 17 3.94 -5.86 -0.22
CA LEU A 17 2.89 -6.84 0.06
C LEU A 17 3.36 -7.97 0.98
N GLU A 18 4.59 -8.48 0.78
CA GLU A 18 5.19 -9.47 1.68
C GLU A 18 5.29 -8.95 3.12
N VAL A 19 5.70 -7.70 3.29
CA VAL A 19 5.73 -7.06 4.62
C VAL A 19 4.33 -6.95 5.21
N LEU A 20 3.32 -6.54 4.44
CA LEU A 20 1.94 -6.48 4.94
C LEU A 20 1.43 -7.87 5.36
N GLU A 21 1.63 -8.89 4.53
CA GLU A 21 1.22 -10.26 4.84
C GLU A 21 1.94 -10.83 6.07
N SER A 22 3.18 -10.39 6.34
CA SER A 22 3.93 -10.80 7.55
C SER A 22 3.29 -10.31 8.86
N LEU A 23 2.33 -9.38 8.80
CA LEU A 23 1.60 -8.87 9.97
C LEU A 23 0.45 -9.78 10.40
N ARG A 24 0.11 -10.84 9.65
CA ARG A 24 -0.96 -11.78 10.03
C ARG A 24 -0.73 -12.39 11.42
N GLY A 25 -1.81 -12.51 12.19
CA GLY A 25 -1.78 -13.04 13.56
C GLY A 25 -1.41 -12.02 14.63
N LEU A 26 -1.07 -10.78 14.25
CA LEU A 26 -0.99 -9.65 15.19
C LEU A 26 -2.38 -9.07 15.45
N ASN A 27 -2.59 -8.51 16.63
CA ASN A 27 -3.81 -7.78 16.97
C ASN A 27 -3.81 -6.37 16.34
N VAL A 28 -4.04 -6.29 15.04
CA VAL A 28 -4.08 -5.02 14.29
C VAL A 28 -5.49 -4.42 14.39
N ILE A 29 -5.64 -3.33 15.15
CA ILE A 29 -6.94 -2.67 15.38
C ILE A 29 -7.35 -1.68 14.29
N GLY A 30 -6.47 -1.41 13.32
CA GLY A 30 -6.72 -0.47 12.23
C GLY A 30 -5.47 -0.23 11.39
N MET A 31 -5.66 0.14 10.13
CA MET A 31 -4.60 0.54 9.21
C MET A 31 -5.12 1.62 8.24
N ASP A 32 -4.21 2.45 7.73
CA ASP A 32 -4.48 3.47 6.73
C ASP A 32 -3.55 3.35 5.52
N LEU A 33 -4.01 3.86 4.38
CA LEU A 33 -3.21 4.04 3.17
C LEU A 33 -3.31 5.50 2.76
N VAL A 34 -2.16 6.18 2.76
CA VAL A 34 -2.07 7.62 2.53
C VAL A 34 -1.19 7.93 1.31
N GLU A 35 -1.13 9.21 0.95
CA GLU A 35 -0.20 9.74 -0.05
C GLU A 35 -0.38 9.27 -1.50
N VAL A 36 -1.56 8.74 -1.84
CA VAL A 36 -1.96 8.55 -3.25
C VAL A 36 -2.36 9.90 -3.83
N ASN A 37 -1.65 10.35 -4.86
CA ASN A 37 -1.94 11.58 -5.59
C ASN A 37 -2.26 11.28 -7.07
N PRO A 38 -3.54 11.23 -7.46
CA PRO A 38 -3.97 10.94 -8.83
C PRO A 38 -3.45 11.95 -9.87
N SER A 39 -3.27 13.22 -9.50
CA SER A 39 -2.79 14.26 -10.42
C SER A 39 -1.36 14.01 -10.90
N TYR A 40 -0.55 13.27 -10.13
CA TYR A 40 0.81 12.89 -10.48
C TYR A 40 0.93 11.46 -11.05
N ASP A 41 -0.19 10.77 -11.24
CA ASP A 41 -0.22 9.40 -11.76
C ASP A 41 -1.21 9.21 -12.92
N PRO A 42 -0.86 9.67 -14.13
CA PRO A 42 -1.74 9.58 -15.30
C PRO A 42 -2.10 8.15 -15.70
N ALA A 43 -1.26 7.16 -15.33
CA ALA A 43 -1.49 5.75 -15.62
C ALA A 43 -2.30 5.03 -14.53
N GLY A 44 -2.57 5.69 -13.40
CA GLY A 44 -3.31 5.12 -12.27
C GLY A 44 -2.61 3.96 -11.56
N ILE A 45 -1.31 3.75 -11.80
CA ILE A 45 -0.56 2.62 -11.24
C ILE A 45 -0.39 2.71 -9.71
N THR A 46 -0.28 3.92 -9.16
CA THR A 46 -0.20 4.17 -7.73
C THR A 46 -1.56 3.97 -7.06
N ALA A 47 -2.65 4.37 -7.71
CA ALA A 47 -3.99 4.08 -7.22
C ALA A 47 -4.28 2.56 -7.22
N LEU A 48 -3.88 1.85 -8.27
CA LEU A 48 -4.01 0.39 -8.34
C LEU A 48 -3.16 -0.34 -7.29
N ALA A 49 -1.90 0.09 -7.10
CA ALA A 49 -1.04 -0.45 -6.06
C ALA A 49 -1.64 -0.21 -4.67
N GLY A 50 -2.16 1.01 -4.43
CA GLY A 50 -2.87 1.35 -3.19
C GLY A 50 -4.10 0.48 -2.94
N ALA A 51 -4.95 0.29 -3.95
CA ALA A 51 -6.13 -0.59 -3.84
C ALA A 51 -5.73 -2.04 -3.51
N THR A 52 -4.64 -2.52 -4.10
CA THR A 52 -4.11 -3.87 -3.83
C THR A 52 -3.59 -3.98 -2.40
N MET A 53 -2.85 -2.97 -1.91
CA MET A 53 -2.39 -2.92 -0.52
C MET A 53 -3.55 -2.88 0.46
N LEU A 54 -4.58 -2.06 0.20
CA LEU A 54 -5.79 -2.00 1.02
C LEU A 54 -6.52 -3.34 1.12
N TRP A 55 -6.58 -4.10 0.01
CA TRP A 55 -7.14 -5.45 0.02
C TRP A 55 -6.36 -6.39 0.96
N THR A 56 -5.03 -6.39 0.85
CA THR A 56 -4.16 -7.17 1.75
C THR A 56 -4.31 -6.71 3.20
N MET A 57 -4.36 -5.40 3.45
CA MET A 57 -4.57 -4.84 4.79
C MET A 57 -5.89 -5.29 5.40
N ALA A 58 -6.98 -5.26 4.63
CA ALA A 58 -8.28 -5.78 5.08
C ALA A 58 -8.21 -7.27 5.41
N GLY A 59 -7.47 -8.06 4.61
CA GLY A 59 -7.21 -9.46 4.89
C GLY A 59 -6.48 -9.68 6.22
N VAL A 60 -5.42 -8.91 6.49
CA VAL A 60 -4.66 -8.99 7.76
C VAL A 60 -5.52 -8.62 8.97
N MET A 61 -6.38 -7.59 8.88
CA MET A 61 -7.25 -7.21 10.01
C MET A 61 -8.40 -8.17 10.25
N SER A 62 -8.70 -9.05 9.29
CA SER A 62 -9.79 -10.01 9.39
C SER A 62 -9.41 -11.33 10.08
N THR A 63 -8.12 -11.53 10.37
CA THR A 63 -7.58 -12.74 11.02
C THR A 63 -7.35 -12.53 12.51
#